data_AF-A0A1Q6RLL2-F1
#
_entry.id   AF-A0A1Q6RLL2-F1
#
_cell.length_a   1.000
_cell.length_b   1.000
_cell.length_c   1.000
_cell.angle_alpha   90.00
_cell.angle_beta   90.00
_cell.angle_gamma   90.00
#
_symmetry.space_group_name_H-M   'P 1'
#
loop_
_entity.id
_entity.type
_entity.pdbx_description
1 polymer ?
#
loop_
_entity_poly.entity_id
_entity_poly.type
_entity_poly.pdbx_seq_one_letter_code
_entity_poly.pdbx_strand_id
1 'polypeptide(L)' 'MFFDIEDNKVKNVQFVGGCNGNLKGIGKLVEGMDVDDVIARIEGVKCGMKSTSCPDQLAQALKAAKANQ' A
#
# COMPACT_ATOMS: atom_id res chain seq x y z
N MET A 1 -6.80 4.59 -5.45
CA MET A 1 -6.22 3.29 -5.08
C MET A 1 -7.31 2.52 -4.37
N PHE A 2 -7.42 1.23 -4.63
CA PHE A 2 -8.41 0.34 -4.05
C PHE A 2 -7.67 -0.84 -3.44
N PHE A 3 -8.16 -1.36 -2.33
CA PHE A 3 -7.68 -2.56 -1.65
C PHE A 3 -8.76 -3.02 -0.69
N ASP A 4 -8.68 -4.28 -0.30
CA ASP A 4 -9.51 -4.87 0.75
C ASP A 4 -8.63 -5.29 1.93
N ILE A 5 -9.23 -5.37 3.12
CA ILE A 5 -8.60 -5.95 4.31
C ILE A 5 -9.51 -7.08 4.79
N GLU A 6 -9.00 -8.31 4.75
CA GLU A 6 -9.71 -9.53 5.18
C GLU A 6 -8.82 -10.28 6.17
N ASP A 7 -9.32 -10.62 7.36
CA ASP A 7 -8.56 -11.31 8.41
C ASP A 7 -7.19 -10.67 8.72
N ASN A 8 -7.16 -9.33 8.80
CA ASN A 8 -5.95 -8.50 8.97
C ASN A 8 -4.93 -8.61 7.82
N LYS A 9 -5.35 -9.08 6.64
CA LYS A 9 -4.49 -9.22 5.46
C LYS A 9 -4.92 -8.30 4.33
N VAL A 10 -3.93 -7.74 3.65
CA VAL A 10 -4.14 -6.86 2.49
C VAL A 10 -4.50 -7.69 1.26
N LYS A 11 -5.53 -7.29 0.53
CA LYS A 11 -6.04 -7.98 -0.66
C LYS A 11 -6.36 -7.01 -1.80
N ASN A 12 -6.31 -7.50 -3.04
CA ASN A 12 -6.80 -6.82 -4.26
C ASN A 12 -6.27 -5.39 -4.46
N VAL A 13 -4.99 -5.14 -4.13
CA VAL A 13 -4.41 -3.80 -4.24
C VAL A 13 -4.34 -3.34 -5.69
N GLN A 14 -5.01 -2.24 -6.01
CA GLN A 14 -5.04 -1.60 -7.32
C GLN A 14 -4.74 -0.11 -7.22
N PHE A 15 -3.78 0.34 -8.02
CA PHE A 15 -3.42 1.75 -8.11
C PHE A 15 -4.09 2.38 -9.34
N VAL A 16 -4.49 3.65 -9.20
CA VAL A 16 -5.01 4.46 -10.32
C VAL A 16 -3.96 5.52 -10.63
N GLY A 17 -3.40 5.47 -11.85
CA GLY A 17 -2.34 6.37 -12.29
C GLY A 17 -0.94 6.02 -11.72
N GLY A 18 0.10 6.43 -12.44
CA GLY A 18 1.51 6.15 -12.13
C GLY A 18 2.11 5.04 -13.00
N CYS A 19 3.28 4.51 -12.59
CA CYS A 19 4.01 3.51 -13.36
C CYS A 19 3.30 2.14 -13.33
N ASN A 20 2.64 1.76 -14.43
CA ASN A 20 1.77 0.58 -14.49
C ASN A 20 2.44 -0.73 -14.01
N GLY A 21 3.66 -1.01 -14.48
CA GLY A 21 4.38 -2.25 -14.14
C GLY A 21 4.78 -2.32 -12.68
N ASN A 22 5.42 -1.26 -12.16
CA ASN A 22 5.86 -1.21 -10.78
C ASN A 22 4.68 -1.26 -9.80
N LEU A 23 3.59 -0.55 -10.11
CA LEU A 23 2.40 -0.52 -9.26
C LEU A 23 1.69 -1.88 -9.19
N LYS A 24 1.58 -2.59 -10.32
CA LYS A 24 1.11 -3.99 -10.33
C LYS A 24 2.05 -4.91 -9.55
N GLY A 25 3.35 -4.68 -9.64
CA GLY A 25 4.36 -5.40 -8.87
C GLY A 25 4.17 -5.22 -7.36
N ILE A 26 4.02 -3.98 -6.90
CA ILE A 26 3.74 -3.66 -5.50
C ILE A 26 2.49 -4.40 -5.02
N GLY A 27 1.38 -4.30 -5.76
CA GLY A 27 0.14 -4.98 -5.39
C GLY A 27 0.32 -6.49 -5.23
N LYS A 28 1.05 -7.14 -6.13
CA LYS A 28 1.37 -8.57 -6.04
C LYS A 28 2.29 -8.91 -4.86
N LEU A 29 3.23 -8.04 -4.52
CA LEU A 29 4.20 -8.28 -3.44
C LEU A 29 3.56 -8.20 -2.05
N VAL A 30 2.51 -7.41 -1.89
CA VAL A 30 1.82 -7.21 -0.60
C VAL A 30 0.55 -8.05 -0.46
N GLU A 31 0.11 -8.72 -1.51
CA GLU A 31 -1.07 -9.57 -1.52
C GLU A 31 -1.01 -10.66 -0.44
N GLY A 32 -1.98 -10.68 0.47
CA GLY A 32 -2.08 -11.63 1.57
C GLY A 32 -1.12 -11.38 2.74
N MET A 33 -0.31 -10.31 2.71
CA MET A 33 0.51 -9.91 3.84
C MET A 33 -0.32 -9.28 4.96
N ASP A 34 0.16 -9.39 6.19
CA ASP A 34 -0.42 -8.68 7.34
C ASP A 34 -0.35 -7.16 7.12
N VAL A 35 -1.42 -6.46 7.50
CA VAL A 35 -1.54 -5.01 7.32
C VAL A 35 -0.37 -4.26 7.99
N ASP A 36 0.01 -4.65 9.21
CA ASP A 36 1.07 -3.95 9.96
C ASP A 36 2.45 -4.19 9.34
N ASP A 37 2.69 -5.40 8.83
CA ASP A 37 3.92 -5.75 8.12
C ASP A 37 4.06 -4.92 6.83
N VAL A 38 2.97 -4.76 6.07
CA VAL A 38 2.98 -3.95 4.85
C VAL A 38 3.30 -2.50 5.19
N ILE A 39 2.62 -1.93 6.19
CA ILE A 39 2.85 -0.55 6.64
C ILE A 39 4.32 -0.35 7.03
N ALA A 40 4.84 -1.19 7.93
CA ALA A 40 6.21 -1.07 8.44
C ALA A 40 7.26 -1.19 7.33
N ARG A 41 6.98 -1.97 6.28
CA ARG A 41 7.91 -2.22 5.18
C ARG A 41 8.02 -1.07 4.19
N ILE A 42 6.96 -0.28 4.00
CA ILE A 42 6.89 0.68 2.89
C ILE A 42 6.56 2.12 3.32
N GLU A 43 6.20 2.34 4.58
CA GLU A 43 5.98 3.68 5.11
C GLU A 43 7.22 4.56 4.97
N GLY A 44 7.02 5.81 4.56
CA GLY A 44 8.06 6.81 4.45
C GLY A 44 8.98 6.64 3.24
N VAL A 45 8.79 5.61 2.42
CA VAL A 45 9.52 5.47 1.15
C VAL A 45 9.16 6.67 0.26
N LYS A 46 10.15 7.47 -0.13
CA LYS A 46 9.96 8.67 -0.96
C LYS A 46 10.32 8.43 -2.42
N CYS A 47 9.69 9.18 -3.32
CA CYS A 47 10.02 9.18 -4.75
C CYS A 47 10.84 10.42 -5.11
N GLY A 48 12.17 10.28 -5.10
CA GLY A 48 13.09 11.41 -5.31
C GLY A 48 12.89 12.49 -4.23
N MET A 49 12.70 13.74 -4.66
CA MET A 49 12.45 14.87 -3.75
C MET A 49 10.99 15.01 -3.30
N LYS A 50 10.08 14.14 -3.73
CA LYS A 50 8.67 14.21 -3.33
C LYS A 50 8.51 13.87 -1.85
N SER A 51 7.48 14.44 -1.23
CA SER A 51 7.12 14.15 0.18
C SER A 51 6.61 12.73 0.41
N THR A 52 6.22 12.01 -0.66
CA THR A 52 5.60 10.67 -0.61
C THR A 52 5.93 9.85 -1.87
N SER A 53 5.46 8.60 -1.92
CA SER A 53 5.51 7.69 -3.06
C SER A 53 4.29 6.78 -3.09
N CYS A 54 4.10 6.00 -4.16
CA CYS A 54 3.01 5.03 -4.23
C CYS A 54 3.05 3.97 -3.10
N PRO A 55 4.20 3.38 -2.74
CA PRO A 55 4.27 2.53 -1.55
C PRO A 55 3.88 3.27 -0.26
N ASP A 56 4.42 4.47 -0.05
CA ASP A 56 4.11 5.25 1.15
C ASP A 56 2.62 5.67 1.22
N GLN A 57 2.01 6.00 0.09
CA GLN A 57 0.56 6.25 0.00
C GLN A 57 -0.26 5.01 0.37
N LEU A 58 0.18 3.80 0.00
CA LEU A 58 -0.45 2.56 0.44
C LEU A 58 -0.35 2.39 1.96
N ALA A 59 0.83 2.60 2.56
CA ALA A 59 0.98 2.53 4.01
C ALA A 59 0.06 3.53 4.74
N GLN A 60 0.00 4.78 4.28
CA GLN A 60 -0.87 5.80 4.86
C GLN A 60 -2.36 5.42 4.75
N ALA A 61 -2.77 4.88 3.60
CA ALA A 61 -4.15 4.44 3.40
C ALA A 61 -4.52 3.24 4.27
N LEU A 62 -3.61 2.27 4.45
CA LEU A 62 -3.81 1.13 5.34
C LEU A 62 -3.92 1.58 6.81
N LYS A 63 -3.07 2.52 7.26
CA LYS A 63 -3.19 3.13 8.59
C LYS A 63 -4.54 3.79 8.79
N ALA A 64 -4.99 4.56 7.81
CA ALA A 64 -6.29 5.23 7.87
C ALA A 64 -7.45 4.22 7.90
N ALA A 65 -7.39 3.14 7.11
CA ALA A 65 -8.40 2.10 7.12
C ALA A 65 -8.47 1.39 8.49
N LYS A 66 -7.32 1.04 9.07
CA LYS A 66 -7.23 0.40 10.39
C LYS A 66 -7.73 1.30 11.54
N ALA A 67 -7.52 2.61 11.45
CA ALA A 67 -8.01 3.55 12.45
C ALA A 67 -9.53 3.79 12.41
N ASN A 68 -10.20 3.41 11.31
CA ASN A 68 -11.64 3.58 11.10
C ASN A 68 -12.42 2.25 11.15
N GLN A 69 -11.79 1.18 11.65
CA GLN A 69 -12.44 -0.09 12.00
C GLN A 69 -12.88 -0.07 13.47
#